data_AF-A0A2H3DCW9-F1
#
_entry.id   AF-A0A2H3DCW9-F1
#
_cell.length_a   1.000
_cell.length_b   1.000
_cell.length_c   1.000
_cell.angle_alpha   90.00
_cell.angle_beta   90.00
_cell.angle_gamma   90.00
#
_symmetry.space_group_name_H-M   'P 1'
#
loop_
_entity.id
_entity.type
_entity.pdbx_description
1 polymer ?
#
loop_
_entity_poly.entity_id
_entity_poly.type
_entity_poly.pdbx_seq_one_letter_code
_entity_poly.pdbx_strand_id
1 'polypeptide(L)'
;KIIGTNRNLVRGRIGRVVCMGGALDVPGNTSPVAEFNFFADPYAVKELLMPSRPELGLPLDRFFLLPLDITTPHELPFPVYQTRVDPSFSNMNTPSVAGEKKPLIHFTSSFLEHTRTVMLQFGKDAMELHDIVAVWCAIANPPSSTTLSPGWGMHKRTFEIERIGELTRGMLIIDRREDEAAYAPGANRAFVQEELDKHQLAHGPWESTAVPAAVEVESLVSSFHDGPRILCITKTPGHNALLQLLLERVWGV
;
A
#
# COMPACT_ATOMS: atom_id res chain seq x y z
N LYS A 1 20.89 3.46 -10.96
CA LYS A 1 21.35 3.75 -9.58
C LYS A 1 21.71 5.23 -9.40
N ILE A 2 20.77 6.19 -9.52
CA ILE A 2 21.11 7.62 -9.46
C ILE A 2 21.64 8.03 -8.07
N ILE A 3 21.07 7.49 -6.98
CA ILE A 3 21.63 7.67 -5.63
C ILE A 3 23.02 7.06 -5.49
N GLY A 4 23.26 5.88 -6.08
CA GLY A 4 24.58 5.25 -6.09
C GLY A 4 25.63 6.02 -6.91
N THR A 5 25.21 6.73 -7.96
CA THR A 5 26.11 7.48 -8.84
C THR A 5 26.36 8.92 -8.36
N ASN A 6 25.33 9.64 -7.91
CA ASN A 6 25.48 11.03 -7.46
C ASN A 6 24.48 11.39 -6.34
N ARG A 7 24.74 10.82 -5.17
CA ARG A 7 23.96 11.01 -3.94
C ARG A 7 23.79 12.48 -3.54
N ASN A 8 24.87 13.26 -3.59
CA ASN A 8 24.85 14.67 -3.16
C ASN A 8 23.88 15.48 -4.02
N LEU A 9 23.84 15.21 -5.33
CA LEU A 9 22.90 15.85 -6.24
C LEU A 9 21.45 15.49 -5.90
N VAL A 10 21.14 14.20 -5.69
CA VAL A 10 19.77 13.77 -5.33
C VAL A 10 19.33 14.42 -4.02
N ARG A 11 20.17 14.32 -2.97
CA ARG A 11 19.84 14.86 -1.63
C ARG A 11 19.74 16.38 -1.61
N GLY A 12 20.54 17.07 -2.42
CA GLY A 12 20.59 18.53 -2.49
C GLY A 12 19.57 19.16 -3.44
N ARG A 13 19.03 18.42 -4.42
CA ARG A 13 18.14 18.98 -5.46
C ARG A 13 16.71 18.47 -5.40
N ILE A 14 16.47 17.28 -4.86
CA ILE A 14 15.11 16.73 -4.73
C ILE A 14 14.46 17.24 -3.45
N GLY A 15 13.43 18.08 -3.57
CA GLY A 15 12.74 18.69 -2.43
C GLY A 15 11.78 17.74 -1.70
N ARG A 16 11.18 16.78 -2.41
CA ARG A 16 10.27 15.78 -1.85
C ARG A 16 10.21 14.56 -2.76
N VAL A 17 10.08 13.38 -2.18
CA VAL A 17 9.77 12.14 -2.89
C VAL A 17 8.41 11.66 -2.40
N VAL A 18 7.49 11.43 -3.33
CA VAL A 18 6.18 10.85 -3.05
C VAL A 18 6.15 9.50 -3.75
N CYS A 19 6.04 8.43 -2.98
CA CYS A 19 6.21 7.06 -3.43
C CYS A 19 4.90 6.30 -3.23
N MET A 20 4.31 5.82 -4.31
CA MET A 20 3.31 4.75 -4.23
C MET A 20 4.06 3.43 -4.05
N GLY A 21 3.68 2.64 -3.05
CA GLY A 21 4.19 1.29 -2.91
C GLY A 21 4.11 0.74 -1.49
N GLY A 22 4.26 -0.58 -1.39
CA GLY A 22 4.17 -1.32 -0.14
C GLY A 22 2.73 -1.56 0.33
N ALA A 23 2.59 -2.50 1.26
CA ALA A 23 1.36 -2.83 1.97
C ALA A 23 1.73 -3.08 3.44
N LEU A 24 1.15 -2.33 4.37
CA LEU A 24 1.52 -2.37 5.78
C LEU A 24 0.58 -3.24 6.60
N ASP A 25 -0.71 -2.93 6.54
CA ASP A 25 -1.77 -3.52 7.34
C ASP A 25 -2.84 -4.20 6.45
N VAL A 26 -2.58 -4.30 5.15
CA VAL A 26 -3.48 -4.90 4.14
C VAL A 26 -2.75 -5.96 3.30
N PRO A 27 -3.48 -6.85 2.61
CA PRO A 27 -2.88 -7.80 1.67
C PRO A 27 -2.12 -7.11 0.54
N GLY A 28 -1.18 -7.85 -0.05
CA GLY A 28 -0.51 -7.43 -1.27
C GLY A 28 -1.39 -7.57 -2.52
N ASN A 29 -1.00 -6.91 -3.62
CA ASN A 29 -1.66 -7.02 -4.93
C ASN A 29 -0.85 -7.84 -5.96
N THR A 30 0.36 -8.28 -5.60
CA THR A 30 1.23 -9.12 -6.47
C THR A 30 1.47 -10.49 -5.87
N SER A 31 1.71 -10.53 -4.57
CA SER A 31 1.65 -11.75 -3.76
C SER A 31 0.66 -11.52 -2.61
N PRO A 32 0.31 -12.54 -1.82
CA PRO A 32 -0.57 -12.36 -0.66
C PRO A 32 -0.11 -11.26 0.32
N VAL A 33 1.19 -10.95 0.34
CA VAL A 33 1.80 -10.05 1.33
C VAL A 33 2.56 -8.85 0.74
N ALA A 34 2.73 -8.78 -0.58
CA ALA A 34 3.56 -7.76 -1.21
C ALA A 34 2.82 -6.97 -2.30
N GLU A 35 3.06 -5.67 -2.28
CA GLU A 35 2.68 -4.74 -3.33
C GLU A 35 3.68 -4.82 -4.50
N PHE A 36 3.17 -4.64 -5.73
CA PHE A 36 3.90 -4.83 -6.99
C PHE A 36 5.26 -4.13 -7.08
N ASN A 37 5.30 -2.82 -6.87
CA ASN A 37 6.52 -2.02 -7.02
C ASN A 37 7.59 -2.46 -6.01
N PHE A 38 7.19 -2.75 -4.78
CA PHE A 38 8.09 -3.20 -3.72
C PHE A 38 8.51 -4.67 -3.88
N PHE A 39 7.64 -5.52 -4.43
CA PHE A 39 7.95 -6.89 -4.82
C PHE A 39 8.98 -6.95 -5.96
N ALA A 40 8.86 -6.04 -6.93
CA ALA A 40 9.73 -5.98 -8.10
C ALA A 40 11.19 -5.75 -7.70
N ASP A 41 11.46 -4.78 -6.82
CA ASP A 41 12.82 -4.50 -6.33
C ASP A 41 12.87 -4.16 -4.82
N PRO A 42 12.77 -5.17 -3.93
CA PRO A 42 12.85 -4.98 -2.49
C PRO A 42 14.25 -4.57 -2.03
N TYR A 43 15.28 -4.81 -2.85
CA TYR A 43 16.65 -4.39 -2.56
C TYR A 43 16.81 -2.88 -2.70
N ALA A 44 16.22 -2.29 -3.75
CA ALA A 44 16.17 -0.84 -3.89
C ALA A 44 15.41 -0.19 -2.72
N VAL A 45 14.27 -0.75 -2.30
CA VAL A 45 13.54 -0.23 -1.13
C VAL A 45 14.41 -0.26 0.12
N LYS A 46 15.10 -1.38 0.39
CA LYS A 46 16.03 -1.49 1.53
C LYS A 46 17.16 -0.47 1.44
N GLU A 47 17.80 -0.32 0.27
CA GLU A 47 18.91 0.63 0.07
C GLU A 47 18.47 2.09 0.24
N LEU A 48 17.28 2.43 -0.26
CA LEU A 48 16.78 3.81 -0.28
C LEU A 48 16.19 4.23 1.06
N LEU A 49 15.44 3.37 1.73
CA LEU A 49 14.66 3.74 2.92
C LEU A 49 15.29 3.26 4.23
N MET A 50 16.08 2.19 4.18
CA MET A 50 16.68 1.54 5.35
C MET A 50 18.18 1.29 5.17
N PRO A 51 18.96 2.29 4.73
CA PRO A 51 20.40 2.11 4.58
C PRO A 51 21.06 1.92 5.96
N SER A 52 22.22 1.26 5.98
CA SER A 52 23.03 1.11 7.20
C SER A 52 23.48 2.45 7.80
N ARG A 53 23.52 3.51 6.98
CA ARG A 53 23.81 4.88 7.39
C ARG A 53 22.82 5.84 6.70
N PRO A 54 22.07 6.71 7.41
CA PRO A 54 20.99 7.52 6.84
C PRO A 54 21.37 8.40 5.64
N GLU A 55 22.62 8.85 5.57
CA GLU A 55 23.11 9.65 4.46
C GLU A 55 23.18 8.86 3.16
N LEU A 56 23.25 7.52 3.21
CA LEU A 56 23.42 6.69 2.02
C LEU A 56 22.14 6.61 1.17
N GLY A 57 20.98 6.69 1.81
CA GLY A 57 19.67 6.59 1.20
C GLY A 57 18.98 7.94 0.99
N LEU A 58 17.65 7.91 0.93
CA LEU A 58 16.81 9.09 0.78
C LEU A 58 16.66 9.85 2.11
N PRO A 59 16.51 11.18 2.08
CA PRO A 59 16.10 11.96 3.25
C PRO A 59 14.65 11.61 3.63
N LEU A 60 14.48 10.83 4.69
CA LEU A 60 13.17 10.30 5.10
C LEU A 60 12.19 11.37 5.60
N ASP A 61 12.71 12.51 6.08
CA ASP A 61 11.93 13.70 6.42
C ASP A 61 11.22 14.33 5.21
N ARG A 62 11.67 14.01 3.99
CA ARG A 62 11.14 14.48 2.71
C ARG A 62 10.56 13.36 1.85
N PHE A 63 10.37 12.17 2.42
CA PHE A 63 9.83 11.00 1.73
C PHE A 63 8.44 10.67 2.25
N PHE A 64 7.44 10.68 1.37
CA PHE A 64 6.07 10.27 1.70
C PHE A 64 5.77 8.93 1.04
N LEU A 65 5.41 7.94 1.85
CA LEU A 65 4.92 6.64 1.40
C LEU A 65 3.39 6.65 1.30
N LEU A 66 2.87 6.14 0.20
CA LEU A 66 1.45 5.87 -0.03
C LEU A 66 1.29 4.36 -0.32
N PRO A 67 1.08 3.54 0.73
CA PRO A 67 0.92 2.11 0.56
C PRO A 67 -0.49 1.75 0.08
N LEU A 68 -0.73 0.46 -0.18
CA LEU A 68 -2.06 -0.06 -0.53
C LEU A 68 -3.13 0.31 0.50
N ASP A 69 -2.74 0.39 1.79
CA ASP A 69 -3.62 0.77 2.91
C ASP A 69 -4.42 2.04 2.66
N ILE A 70 -3.81 3.03 1.97
CA ILE A 70 -4.44 4.32 1.70
C ILE A 70 -4.85 4.48 0.24
N THR A 71 -4.30 3.69 -0.67
CA THR A 71 -4.53 3.88 -2.11
C THR A 71 -5.61 2.98 -2.70
N THR A 72 -5.78 1.76 -2.18
CA THR A 72 -6.81 0.80 -2.64
C THR A 72 -8.24 1.34 -2.52
N PRO A 73 -8.63 2.10 -1.47
CA PRO A 73 -10.00 2.64 -1.39
C PRO A 73 -10.33 3.72 -2.43
N HIS A 74 -9.34 4.24 -3.17
CA HIS A 74 -9.55 5.28 -4.16
C HIS A 74 -9.72 4.66 -5.53
N GLU A 75 -10.91 4.78 -6.09
CA GLU A 75 -11.29 4.05 -7.29
C GLU A 75 -11.94 4.98 -8.33
N LEU A 76 -11.85 4.57 -9.59
CA LEU A 76 -12.70 5.03 -10.67
C LEU A 76 -13.72 3.93 -10.96
N PRO A 77 -14.95 4.03 -10.45
CA PRO A 77 -16.03 3.11 -10.83
C PRO A 77 -16.35 3.28 -12.31
N PHE A 78 -16.28 2.20 -13.07
CA PHE A 78 -16.60 2.23 -14.50
C PHE A 78 -18.02 2.71 -14.82
N PRO A 79 -19.06 2.41 -14.00
CA PRO A 79 -20.39 2.98 -14.20
C PRO A 79 -20.43 4.52 -14.08
N VAL A 80 -19.60 5.09 -13.20
CA VAL A 80 -19.48 6.56 -13.07
C VAL A 80 -18.80 7.14 -14.31
N TYR A 81 -17.70 6.52 -14.76
CA TYR A 81 -17.03 6.93 -15.99
C TYR A 81 -17.97 6.87 -17.20
N GLN A 82 -18.73 5.78 -17.36
CA GLN A 82 -19.72 5.63 -18.42
C GLN A 82 -20.79 6.72 -18.35
N THR A 83 -21.33 7.00 -17.16
CA THR A 83 -22.43 7.97 -17.02
C THR A 83 -21.96 9.41 -17.21
N ARG A 84 -20.78 9.76 -16.68
CA ARG A 84 -20.33 11.15 -16.57
C ARG A 84 -19.36 11.57 -17.67
N VAL A 85 -18.55 10.65 -18.19
CA VAL A 85 -17.47 10.97 -19.13
C VAL A 85 -17.82 10.51 -20.54
N ASP A 86 -18.24 9.25 -20.69
CA ASP A 86 -18.48 8.65 -22.01
C ASP A 86 -19.63 7.64 -21.98
N PRO A 87 -20.87 8.04 -22.35
CA PRO A 87 -22.03 7.15 -22.37
C PRO A 87 -21.89 5.93 -23.31
N SER A 88 -21.01 6.03 -24.31
CA SER A 88 -20.70 4.92 -25.23
C SER A 88 -19.60 4.00 -24.70
N PHE A 89 -18.98 4.31 -23.56
CA PHE A 89 -17.99 3.45 -22.94
C PHE A 89 -18.61 2.12 -22.52
N SER A 90 -17.95 1.04 -22.91
CA SER A 90 -18.46 -0.32 -22.78
C SER A 90 -17.29 -1.26 -22.48
N ASN A 91 -17.04 -2.23 -23.33
CA ASN A 91 -15.96 -3.20 -23.29
C ASN A 91 -15.32 -3.34 -24.68
N MET A 92 -14.33 -4.22 -24.78
CA MET A 92 -13.55 -4.45 -25.99
C MET A 92 -14.35 -4.86 -27.24
N ASN A 93 -15.61 -5.30 -27.11
CA ASN A 93 -16.44 -5.68 -28.26
C ASN A 93 -17.01 -4.46 -29.01
N THR A 94 -17.07 -3.31 -28.35
CA THR A 94 -17.53 -2.04 -28.92
C THR A 94 -16.49 -0.97 -28.62
N PRO A 95 -15.33 -1.00 -29.31
CA PRO A 95 -14.20 -0.16 -28.99
C PRO A 95 -14.50 1.32 -29.25
N SER A 96 -13.84 2.20 -28.51
CA SER A 96 -14.01 3.64 -28.67
C SER A 96 -13.65 4.12 -30.09
N VAL A 97 -14.54 4.91 -30.69
CA VAL A 97 -14.35 5.54 -32.00
C VAL A 97 -13.90 6.99 -31.85
N ALA A 98 -12.79 7.37 -32.52
CA ALA A 98 -12.18 8.69 -32.36
C ALA A 98 -13.04 9.85 -32.89
N GLY A 99 -13.73 9.65 -34.03
CA GLY A 99 -14.45 10.71 -34.75
C GLY A 99 -15.64 11.32 -34.00
N GLU A 100 -16.10 10.67 -32.94
CA GLU A 100 -17.31 11.03 -32.19
C GLU A 100 -17.00 11.66 -30.83
N LYS A 101 -15.71 11.78 -30.47
CA LYS A 101 -15.27 12.08 -29.10
C LYS A 101 -14.14 13.10 -29.07
N LYS A 102 -14.01 13.81 -27.96
CA LYS A 102 -12.80 14.61 -27.68
C LYS A 102 -11.58 13.66 -27.63
N PRO A 103 -10.39 14.08 -28.12
CA PRO A 103 -9.21 13.21 -28.14
C PRO A 103 -8.86 12.56 -26.80
N LEU A 104 -9.00 13.32 -25.71
CA LEU A 104 -8.75 12.81 -24.36
C LEU A 104 -9.76 11.74 -23.95
N ILE A 105 -11.05 11.93 -24.23
CA ILE A 105 -12.09 10.94 -23.91
C ILE A 105 -11.87 9.67 -24.72
N HIS A 106 -11.57 9.79 -26.03
CA HIS A 106 -11.22 8.64 -26.84
C HIS A 106 -10.01 7.89 -26.29
N PHE A 107 -8.94 8.60 -25.92
CA PHE A 107 -7.76 8.01 -25.31
C PHE A 107 -8.09 7.29 -24.01
N THR A 108 -8.83 7.93 -23.10
CA THR A 108 -9.17 7.34 -21.81
C THR A 108 -10.09 6.13 -21.96
N SER A 109 -11.11 6.20 -22.81
CA SER A 109 -12.01 5.07 -23.06
C SER A 109 -11.27 3.89 -23.69
N SER A 110 -10.39 4.14 -24.66
CA SER A 110 -9.62 3.08 -25.34
C SER A 110 -8.75 2.26 -24.37
N PHE A 111 -8.10 2.89 -23.38
CA PHE A 111 -7.31 2.13 -22.40
C PHE A 111 -8.20 1.47 -21.33
N LEU A 112 -9.26 2.15 -20.88
CA LEU A 112 -10.13 1.66 -19.81
C LEU A 112 -11.00 0.47 -20.23
N GLU A 113 -11.29 0.29 -21.52
CA GLU A 113 -12.08 -0.84 -22.04
C GLU A 113 -11.42 -2.19 -21.72
N HIS A 114 -10.10 -2.30 -21.92
CA HIS A 114 -9.36 -3.49 -21.56
C HIS A 114 -9.27 -3.63 -20.03
N THR A 115 -8.97 -2.54 -19.32
CA THR A 115 -8.89 -2.57 -17.85
C THR A 115 -10.20 -3.04 -17.22
N ARG A 116 -11.36 -2.54 -17.68
CA ARG A 116 -12.68 -2.98 -17.21
C ARG A 116 -12.88 -4.47 -17.44
N THR A 117 -12.53 -4.95 -18.63
CA THR A 117 -12.62 -6.38 -18.96
C THR A 117 -11.83 -7.24 -17.97
N VAL A 118 -10.61 -6.82 -17.62
CA VAL A 118 -9.76 -7.52 -16.64
C VAL A 118 -10.34 -7.42 -15.22
N MET A 119 -10.73 -6.22 -14.77
CA MET A 119 -11.25 -6.02 -13.41
C MET A 119 -12.56 -6.79 -13.15
N LEU A 120 -13.41 -6.92 -14.15
CA LEU A 120 -14.61 -7.76 -14.06
C LEU A 120 -14.28 -9.25 -13.82
N GLN A 121 -13.15 -9.76 -14.31
CA GLN A 121 -12.71 -11.14 -14.02
C GLN A 121 -12.35 -11.32 -12.54
N PHE A 122 -11.93 -10.26 -11.87
CA PHE A 122 -11.70 -10.20 -10.42
C PHE A 122 -12.95 -9.80 -9.62
N GLY A 123 -14.11 -9.71 -10.27
CA GLY A 123 -15.38 -9.37 -9.62
C GLY A 123 -15.53 -7.90 -9.23
N LYS A 124 -14.72 -7.00 -9.81
CA LYS A 124 -14.71 -5.57 -9.49
C LYS A 124 -14.99 -4.72 -10.73
N ASP A 125 -16.05 -3.91 -10.71
CA ASP A 125 -16.37 -2.96 -11.81
C ASP A 125 -15.79 -1.55 -11.54
N ALA A 126 -14.52 -1.50 -11.15
CA ALA A 126 -13.78 -0.27 -10.90
C ALA A 126 -12.28 -0.47 -11.09
N MET A 127 -11.55 0.63 -11.34
CA MET A 127 -10.09 0.66 -11.37
C MET A 127 -9.55 1.35 -10.12
N GLU A 128 -8.63 0.72 -9.40
CA GLU A 128 -7.91 1.32 -8.28
C GLU A 128 -6.92 2.38 -8.78
N LEU A 129 -6.87 3.53 -8.11
CA LEU A 129 -6.20 4.74 -8.57
C LEU A 129 -4.85 4.97 -7.88
N HIS A 130 -4.06 3.91 -7.68
CA HIS A 130 -2.87 3.94 -6.83
C HIS A 130 -1.90 5.10 -7.13
N ASP A 131 -1.39 5.15 -8.36
CA ASP A 131 -0.43 6.18 -8.77
C ASP A 131 -1.06 7.56 -8.82
N ILE A 132 -2.36 7.64 -9.13
CA ILE A 132 -3.09 8.90 -9.17
C ILE A 132 -3.23 9.50 -7.77
N VAL A 133 -3.41 8.68 -6.72
CA VAL A 133 -3.39 9.16 -5.32
C VAL A 133 -2.01 9.72 -4.96
N ALA A 134 -0.92 9.10 -5.42
CA ALA A 134 0.44 9.62 -5.21
C ALA A 134 0.68 10.95 -5.94
N VAL A 135 0.23 11.07 -7.19
CA VAL A 135 0.28 12.34 -7.95
C VAL A 135 -0.57 13.42 -7.26
N TRP A 136 -1.77 13.06 -6.81
CA TRP A 136 -2.64 13.97 -6.06
C TRP A 136 -1.97 14.45 -4.76
N CYS A 137 -1.32 13.55 -4.03
CA CYS A 137 -0.56 13.89 -2.83
C CYS A 137 0.59 14.86 -3.15
N ALA A 138 1.34 14.61 -4.23
CA ALA A 138 2.45 15.46 -4.64
C ALA A 138 2.00 16.88 -5.04
N ILE A 139 0.88 16.99 -5.76
CA ILE A 139 0.29 18.29 -6.13
C ILE A 139 -0.23 19.02 -4.90
N ALA A 140 -0.97 18.33 -4.03
CA ALA A 140 -1.56 18.93 -2.83
C ALA A 140 -0.52 19.28 -1.76
N ASN A 141 0.62 18.59 -1.72
CA ASN A 141 1.65 18.76 -0.71
C ASN A 141 3.01 19.01 -1.37
N PRO A 142 3.24 20.19 -1.96
CA PRO A 142 4.50 20.53 -2.59
C PRO A 142 5.64 20.64 -1.56
N PRO A 143 6.92 20.54 -1.99
CA PRO A 143 8.08 20.63 -1.10
C PRO A 143 8.16 21.91 -0.26
N SER A 144 7.60 23.02 -0.76
CA SER A 144 7.57 24.31 -0.06
C SER A 144 6.61 24.34 1.13
N SER A 145 5.70 23.37 1.24
CA SER A 145 4.74 23.31 2.34
C SER A 145 5.31 22.60 3.56
N THR A 146 5.28 23.27 4.71
CA THR A 146 5.69 22.73 6.02
C THR A 146 4.61 21.88 6.68
N THR A 147 3.34 22.15 6.36
CA THR A 147 2.18 21.41 6.85
C THR A 147 1.50 20.68 5.70
N LEU A 148 0.82 19.57 6.02
CA LEU A 148 -0.04 18.90 5.06
C LEU A 148 -1.24 19.78 4.69
N SER A 149 -1.69 19.66 3.46
CA SER A 149 -2.93 20.27 3.00
C SER A 149 -4.15 19.73 3.77
N PRO A 150 -5.22 20.53 3.92
CA PRO A 150 -6.41 20.11 4.65
C PRO A 150 -6.95 18.74 4.21
N GLY A 151 -7.32 17.91 5.18
CA GLY A 151 -7.82 16.55 4.94
C GLY A 151 -6.74 15.47 4.79
N TRP A 152 -5.49 15.84 4.54
CA TRP A 152 -4.37 14.90 4.53
C TRP A 152 -3.83 14.65 5.95
N GLY A 153 -3.41 13.41 6.20
CA GLY A 153 -2.78 13.00 7.46
C GLY A 153 -1.64 12.03 7.19
N MET A 154 -0.64 12.06 8.07
CA MET A 154 0.49 11.14 8.01
C MET A 154 0.85 10.61 9.40
N HIS A 155 1.43 9.42 9.43
CA HIS A 155 2.07 8.86 10.62
C HIS A 155 3.46 8.31 10.26
N LYS A 156 4.37 8.39 11.22
CA LYS A 156 5.66 7.70 11.13
C LYS A 156 5.43 6.22 11.39
N ARG A 157 5.86 5.36 10.48
CA ARG A 157 5.84 3.90 10.64
C ARG A 157 7.26 3.37 10.61
N THR A 158 7.52 2.38 11.44
CA THR A 158 8.77 1.62 11.43
C THR A 158 8.46 0.24 10.86
N PHE A 159 9.23 -0.17 9.86
CA PHE A 159 9.11 -1.48 9.25
C PHE A 159 10.44 -1.88 8.61
N GLU A 160 10.56 -3.17 8.33
CA GLU A 160 11.60 -3.78 7.52
C GLU A 160 11.02 -4.27 6.19
N ILE A 161 11.88 -4.63 5.23
CA ILE A 161 11.44 -5.27 3.98
C ILE A 161 12.11 -6.62 3.78
N GLU A 162 11.29 -7.65 3.55
CA GLU A 162 11.75 -8.98 3.16
C GLU A 162 12.20 -8.96 1.69
N ARG A 163 13.39 -9.50 1.41
CA ARG A 163 14.05 -9.38 0.09
C ARG A 163 14.17 -10.70 -0.65
N ILE A 164 14.13 -11.82 0.06
CA ILE A 164 14.54 -13.13 -0.43
C ILE A 164 13.42 -14.15 -0.33
N GLY A 165 12.63 -14.13 0.75
CA GLY A 165 11.66 -15.18 1.08
C GLY A 165 10.79 -15.61 -0.11
N GLU A 166 10.62 -16.93 -0.27
CA GLU A 166 9.91 -17.52 -1.41
C GLU A 166 8.45 -17.04 -1.53
N LEU A 167 7.77 -16.91 -0.38
CA LEU A 167 6.39 -16.44 -0.31
C LEU A 167 6.27 -14.97 0.10
N THR A 168 7.31 -14.42 0.71
CA THR A 168 7.26 -13.14 1.44
C THR A 168 8.15 -12.06 0.86
N ARG A 169 8.84 -12.31 -0.26
CA ARG A 169 9.58 -11.26 -0.98
C ARG A 169 8.71 -10.01 -1.16
N GLY A 170 9.26 -8.84 -0.84
CA GLY A 170 8.57 -7.55 -0.96
C GLY A 170 7.64 -7.20 0.20
N MET A 171 7.43 -8.11 1.16
CA MET A 171 6.61 -7.87 2.35
C MET A 171 7.24 -6.79 3.24
N LEU A 172 6.41 -5.86 3.72
CA LEU A 172 6.80 -4.95 4.79
C LEU A 172 6.56 -5.61 6.14
N ILE A 173 7.64 -5.82 6.90
CA ILE A 173 7.62 -6.49 8.19
C ILE A 173 7.49 -5.43 9.28
N ILE A 174 6.38 -5.46 10.01
CA ILE A 174 6.10 -4.53 11.12
C ILE A 174 6.17 -5.32 12.42
N ASP A 175 6.92 -4.81 13.39
CA ASP A 175 6.89 -5.36 14.74
C ASP A 175 5.63 -4.88 15.46
N ARG A 176 4.70 -5.83 15.70
CA ARG A 176 3.40 -5.55 16.33
C ARG A 176 3.34 -6.01 17.78
N ARG A 177 4.44 -6.49 18.37
CA ARG A 177 4.40 -7.08 19.73
C ARG A 177 3.93 -6.10 20.82
N GLU A 178 4.05 -4.80 20.56
CA GLU A 178 3.61 -3.74 21.47
C GLU A 178 2.23 -3.15 21.09
N ASP A 179 1.61 -3.58 19.98
CA ASP A 179 0.25 -3.15 19.65
C ASP A 179 -0.72 -3.81 20.63
N GLU A 180 -1.53 -3.02 21.34
CA GLU A 180 -2.57 -3.54 22.26
C GLU A 180 -3.55 -4.50 21.55
N ALA A 181 -3.72 -4.35 20.22
CA ALA A 181 -4.53 -5.22 19.38
C ALA A 181 -3.85 -6.56 19.00
N ALA A 182 -2.53 -6.68 19.12
CA ALA A 182 -1.81 -7.94 18.91
C ALA A 182 -2.22 -9.01 19.93
N TYR A 183 -2.82 -8.57 21.04
CA TYR A 183 -3.39 -9.40 22.10
C TYR A 183 -4.91 -9.16 22.30
N ALA A 184 -5.71 -8.97 21.23
CA ALA A 184 -7.16 -9.25 21.33
C ALA A 184 -7.37 -10.78 21.47
N PRO A 185 -8.32 -11.29 22.28
CA PRO A 185 -8.12 -12.43 23.19
C PRO A 185 -7.99 -13.78 22.48
N GLY A 186 -6.88 -13.99 21.78
CA GLY A 186 -6.27 -15.30 21.63
C GLY A 186 -5.58 -15.59 22.93
N ALA A 187 -6.35 -16.04 23.93
CA ALA A 187 -5.79 -16.64 25.13
C ALA A 187 -4.64 -17.55 24.72
N ASN A 188 -3.51 -17.44 25.43
CA ASN A 188 -2.37 -18.35 25.30
C ASN A 188 -2.91 -19.73 24.94
N ARG A 189 -2.50 -20.32 23.82
CA ARG A 189 -3.04 -21.63 23.39
C ARG A 189 -2.96 -22.67 24.51
N ALA A 190 -1.96 -22.53 25.40
CA ALA A 190 -1.86 -23.28 26.65
C ALA A 190 -3.08 -23.12 27.59
N PHE A 191 -3.60 -21.91 27.78
CA PHE A 191 -4.77 -21.62 28.62
C PHE A 191 -6.08 -22.13 27.99
N VAL A 192 -6.23 -22.01 26.66
CA VAL A 192 -7.39 -22.57 25.93
C VAL A 192 -7.38 -24.09 25.97
N GLN A 193 -6.21 -24.71 25.81
CA GLN A 193 -6.05 -26.16 25.90
C GLN A 193 -6.32 -26.67 27.32
N GLU A 194 -5.84 -25.97 28.36
CA GLU A 194 -6.08 -26.33 29.76
C GLU A 194 -7.58 -26.25 30.13
N GLU A 195 -8.32 -25.27 29.60
CA GLU A 195 -9.76 -25.18 29.78
C GLU A 195 -10.54 -26.26 29.00
N LEU A 196 -10.13 -26.59 27.76
CA LEU A 196 -10.73 -27.68 26.98
C LEU A 196 -10.50 -29.06 27.63
N ASP A 197 -9.31 -29.29 28.19
CA ASP A 197 -8.95 -30.51 28.92
C ASP A 197 -9.73 -30.62 30.23
N LYS A 198 -9.99 -29.51 30.93
CA LYS A 198 -10.87 -29.46 32.12
C LYS A 198 -12.34 -29.77 31.79
N HIS A 199 -12.79 -29.43 30.58
CA HIS A 199 -14.19 -29.58 30.17
C HIS A 199 -14.51 -30.87 29.36
N GLN A 200 -13.54 -31.76 29.15
CA GLN A 200 -13.69 -33.06 28.47
C GLN A 200 -14.43 -33.00 27.12
N LEU A 201 -14.17 -31.97 26.31
CA LEU A 201 -14.69 -31.91 24.94
C LEU A 201 -13.72 -32.63 23.98
N ALA A 202 -14.24 -33.57 23.20
CA ALA A 202 -13.44 -34.41 22.32
C ALA A 202 -12.82 -33.62 21.15
N HIS A 203 -11.53 -33.84 20.90
CA HIS A 203 -10.77 -33.24 19.80
C HIS A 203 -11.33 -33.61 18.42
N GLY A 204 -11.49 -32.62 17.55
CA GLY A 204 -11.81 -32.84 16.13
C GLY A 204 -10.61 -33.41 15.34
N PRO A 205 -10.85 -33.99 14.15
CA PRO A 205 -9.82 -34.73 13.38
C PRO A 205 -8.65 -33.89 12.83
N TRP A 206 -8.63 -32.57 13.12
CA TRP A 206 -7.60 -31.62 12.68
C TRP A 206 -6.91 -30.89 13.84
N GLU A 207 -7.16 -31.28 15.09
CA GLU A 207 -6.49 -30.70 16.26
C GLU A 207 -5.18 -31.45 16.55
N SER A 208 -4.08 -30.69 16.60
CA SER A 208 -2.74 -31.24 16.88
C SER A 208 -2.63 -31.57 18.38
N THR A 209 -2.39 -32.84 18.70
CA THR A 209 -2.18 -33.36 20.07
C THR A 209 -0.76 -33.16 20.61
N ALA A 210 0.03 -32.28 19.99
CA ALA A 210 1.41 -32.06 20.39
C ALA A 210 1.48 -31.25 21.70
N VAL A 211 2.03 -31.86 22.76
CA VAL A 211 2.36 -31.18 24.01
C VAL A 211 3.40 -30.09 23.72
N PRO A 212 3.12 -28.80 24.02
CA PRO A 212 4.12 -27.75 23.80
C PRO A 212 5.31 -27.99 24.73
N ALA A 213 6.51 -28.01 24.16
CA ALA A 213 7.75 -28.05 24.93
C ALA A 213 7.86 -26.80 25.83
N ALA A 214 8.31 -26.98 27.07
CA ALA A 214 8.59 -25.87 27.97
C ALA A 214 9.73 -25.02 27.38
N VAL A 215 9.42 -23.77 27.03
CA VAL A 215 10.40 -22.81 26.51
C VAL A 215 11.06 -22.14 27.71
N GLU A 216 12.36 -22.37 27.91
CA GLU A 216 13.18 -21.53 28.79
C GLU A 216 13.15 -20.10 28.23
N VAL A 217 12.66 -19.16 29.04
CA VAL A 217 12.60 -17.74 28.66
C VAL A 217 14.01 -17.19 28.79
N GLU A 218 14.81 -17.31 27.74
CA GLU A 218 16.04 -16.52 27.60
C GLU A 218 15.67 -15.05 27.74
N SER A 219 16.44 -14.32 28.56
CA SER A 219 16.23 -12.91 28.84
C SER A 219 16.10 -12.14 27.53
N LEU A 220 14.90 -11.66 27.24
CA LEU A 220 14.60 -10.86 26.06
C LEU A 220 15.54 -9.66 26.06
N VAL A 221 16.54 -9.69 25.19
CA VAL A 221 17.23 -8.47 24.76
C VAL A 221 16.13 -7.67 24.08
N SER A 222 15.58 -6.68 24.79
CA SER A 222 14.79 -5.61 24.21
C SER A 222 15.71 -4.81 23.29
N SER A 223 15.99 -5.37 22.11
CA SER A 223 16.47 -4.59 21.00
C SER A 223 15.26 -3.79 20.56
N PHE A 224 15.12 -2.58 21.11
CA PHE A 224 14.34 -1.54 20.47
C PHE A 224 14.76 -1.54 19.01
N HIS A 225 13.90 -2.00 18.11
CA HIS A 225 14.10 -1.78 16.69
C HIS A 225 13.90 -0.29 16.45
N ASP A 226 14.94 0.51 16.71
CA ASP A 226 15.03 1.92 16.31
C ASP A 226 15.30 1.99 14.79
N GLY A 227 14.45 1.27 14.05
CA GLY A 227 14.45 1.27 12.60
C GLY A 227 14.02 2.63 12.06
N PRO A 228 14.30 2.91 10.78
CA PRO A 228 13.95 4.16 10.16
C PRO A 228 12.44 4.41 10.25
N ARG A 229 12.09 5.60 10.75
CA ARG A 229 10.69 6.05 10.85
C ARG A 229 10.28 6.73 9.55
N ILE A 230 9.55 6.01 8.71
CA ILE A 230 9.13 6.45 7.37
C ILE A 230 7.79 7.18 7.48
N LEU A 231 7.67 8.35 6.85
CA LEU A 231 6.41 9.11 6.83
C LEU A 231 5.44 8.43 5.86
N CYS A 232 4.36 7.86 6.40
CA CYS A 232 3.32 7.20 5.63
C CYS A 232 2.05 8.06 5.65
N ILE A 233 1.46 8.29 4.48
CA ILE A 233 0.14 8.91 4.39
C ILE A 233 -0.89 7.91 4.88
N THR A 234 -1.71 8.35 5.83
CA THR A 234 -2.74 7.51 6.47
C THR A 234 -4.14 8.09 6.32
N LYS A 235 -4.25 9.33 5.82
CA LYS A 235 -5.52 9.98 5.57
C LYS A 235 -5.42 10.85 4.32
N THR A 236 -6.48 10.81 3.53
CA THR A 236 -6.70 11.70 2.39
C THR A 236 -8.00 12.48 2.60
N PRO A 237 -8.27 13.53 1.80
CA PRO A 237 -9.58 14.18 1.75
C PRO A 237 -10.76 13.26 1.39
N GLY A 238 -10.50 12.02 0.93
CA GLY A 238 -11.49 10.99 0.66
C GLY A 238 -11.56 10.58 -0.82
N HIS A 239 -12.06 9.37 -1.08
CA HIS A 239 -12.18 8.83 -2.45
C HIS A 239 -13.09 9.67 -3.35
N ASN A 240 -14.21 10.17 -2.80
CA ASN A 240 -15.14 11.03 -3.56
C ASN A 240 -14.48 12.35 -3.97
N ALA A 241 -13.63 12.93 -3.12
CA ALA A 241 -12.93 14.18 -3.43
C ALA A 241 -11.97 13.99 -4.61
N LEU A 242 -11.23 12.88 -4.65
CA LEU A 242 -10.36 12.56 -5.79
C LEU A 242 -11.18 12.32 -7.07
N LEU A 243 -12.26 11.55 -6.96
CA LEU A 243 -13.10 11.25 -8.13
C LEU A 243 -13.68 12.52 -8.74
N GLN A 244 -14.23 13.43 -7.93
CA GLN A 244 -14.72 14.73 -8.41
C GLN A 244 -13.58 15.55 -9.03
N LEU A 245 -12.41 15.59 -8.39
CA LEU A 245 -11.25 16.31 -8.92
C LEU A 245 -10.85 15.79 -10.31
N LEU A 246 -10.89 14.48 -10.55
CA LEU A 246 -10.58 13.90 -11.86
C LEU A 246 -11.66 14.24 -12.90
N LEU A 247 -12.94 14.10 -12.55
CA LEU A 247 -14.07 14.48 -13.40
C LEU A 247 -13.93 15.93 -13.89
N GLU A 248 -13.66 16.86 -12.97
CA GLU A 248 -13.52 18.27 -13.29
C GLU A 248 -12.22 18.60 -14.05
N ARG A 249 -11.06 18.08 -13.59
CA ARG A 249 -9.75 18.51 -14.10
C ARG A 249 -9.28 17.77 -15.35
N VAL A 250 -9.65 16.50 -15.48
CA VAL A 250 -9.25 15.66 -16.62
C VAL A 250 -10.31 15.76 -17.72
N TRP A 251 -11.58 15.52 -17.38
CA TRP A 251 -12.64 15.39 -18.39
C TRP A 251 -13.53 16.63 -18.54
N GLY A 252 -13.53 17.53 -17.55
CA GLY A 252 -14.31 18.78 -17.56
C GLY A 252 -15.81 18.56 -17.35
N VAL A 253 -16.18 17.58 -16.52
CA VAL A 253 -17.56 17.13 -16.26
C VAL A 253 -17.88 16.99 -14.78
#